data_AF-A0A6B0X8L6-F1
#
_entry.id   AF-A0A6B0X8L6-F1
#
_cell.length_a   1.000
_cell.length_b   1.000
_cell.length_c   1.000
_cell.angle_alpha   90.00
_cell.angle_beta   90.00
_cell.angle_gamma   90.00
#
_symmetry.space_group_name_H-M   'P 1'
#
loop_
_entity.id
_entity.type
_entity.pdbx_description
1 polymer ?
#
loop_
_entity_poly.entity_id
_entity_poly.type
_entity_poly.pdbx_seq_one_letter_code
_entity_poly.pdbx_strand_id
1 'polypeptide(L)'
;MDQDYDLIVVGTGFASSFFLSAYLARCRADARILVLERGRRDTHAWQLRHRRPASTSPQATFVNRHRRKQWFYTPALGGGSNCWWAVTPRMMPSDFALQSTYGVGTDWPLSYDELEEFYCQAEALMAVSGPADGTPQPRSRPYPQPPHRFSRPDQLLKKAYPELFFHQPTARARLATAQRPACCASGVCHLCPIDAKFTVLNEMGHLYADPRVTLVLGAAVQSVETTGRTARGVRYIKAGTETQAQGQLVVLGANALFNPHILLRSGLSHLLLGKFLHEQVAVTATIDLDGVDNFQGSTSITGHGYMLYDGPHRAQRAGCLIESWNVPTLRLEQGKWRQRLVLKFLFEDLPAPHNHVRIAAGDPAQPETVYRGHSEYAQRGIDALAEALPELLRPLPVEKIDFDPRPSPTENHILGTTPMGTDPRHSIVDRGLIHHQVRNLLVLGGGAFPTSSPVNPTLTLSALSLWAAHHLLS
;
A
#
# COMPACT_ATOMS: atom_id res chain seq x y z
N MET A 1 -12.38 0.79 -36.07
CA MET A 1 -12.97 2.10 -35.69
C MET A 1 -12.18 2.59 -34.50
N ASP A 2 -11.26 3.53 -34.73
CA ASP A 2 -10.45 4.15 -33.69
C ASP A 2 -11.38 4.88 -32.72
N GLN A 3 -11.59 4.28 -31.55
CA GLN A 3 -12.30 4.94 -30.47
C GLN A 3 -11.28 5.81 -29.73
N ASP A 4 -11.33 7.11 -29.96
CA ASP A 4 -10.58 8.10 -29.19
C ASP A 4 -11.26 8.29 -27.82
N TYR A 5 -10.49 8.15 -26.75
CA TYR A 5 -10.94 8.29 -25.36
C TYR A 5 -10.38 9.56 -24.74
N ASP A 6 -11.16 10.26 -23.90
CA ASP A 6 -10.65 11.40 -23.14
C ASP A 6 -9.61 10.95 -22.09
N LEU A 7 -9.81 9.74 -21.54
CA LEU A 7 -8.94 9.16 -20.51
C LEU A 7 -8.79 7.65 -20.70
N ILE A 8 -7.56 7.16 -20.63
CA ILE A 8 -7.22 5.75 -20.48
C ILE A 8 -6.63 5.53 -19.08
N VAL A 9 -7.24 4.66 -18.28
CA VAL A 9 -6.75 4.23 -16.96
C VAL A 9 -6.28 2.78 -17.05
N VAL A 10 -5.05 2.52 -16.62
CA VAL A 10 -4.46 1.17 -16.60
C VAL A 10 -4.42 0.64 -15.18
N GLY A 11 -5.10 -0.48 -14.94
CA GLY A 11 -5.26 -1.12 -13.65
C GLY A 11 -6.48 -0.62 -12.87
N THR A 12 -6.98 -1.47 -11.96
CA THR A 12 -8.17 -1.19 -11.13
C THR A 12 -7.89 -1.30 -9.64
N GLY A 13 -6.61 -1.17 -9.24
CA GLY A 13 -6.22 -1.14 -7.83
C GLY A 13 -6.63 0.16 -7.14
N PHE A 14 -6.16 0.34 -5.90
CA PHE A 14 -6.34 1.56 -5.11
C PHE A 14 -6.03 2.82 -5.90
N ALA A 15 -4.82 2.92 -6.48
CA ALA A 15 -4.37 4.14 -7.13
C ALA A 15 -5.33 4.58 -8.26
N SER A 16 -5.63 3.67 -9.18
CA SER A 16 -6.55 3.93 -10.28
C SER A 16 -7.97 4.22 -9.83
N SER A 17 -8.49 3.50 -8.83
CA SER A 17 -9.87 3.66 -8.37
C SER A 17 -10.09 5.00 -7.69
N PHE A 18 -9.16 5.42 -6.84
CA PHE A 18 -9.23 6.71 -6.15
C PHE A 18 -9.05 7.88 -7.13
N PHE A 19 -8.12 7.76 -8.08
CA PHE A 19 -8.01 8.74 -9.16
C PHE A 19 -9.30 8.84 -9.99
N LEU A 20 -9.83 7.69 -10.42
CA LEU A 20 -11.04 7.62 -11.26
C LEU A 20 -12.26 8.19 -10.53
N SER A 21 -12.39 7.95 -9.22
CA SER A 21 -13.45 8.54 -8.39
C SER A 21 -13.42 10.07 -8.44
N ALA A 22 -12.26 10.68 -8.19
CA ALA A 22 -12.09 12.13 -8.24
C ALA A 22 -12.26 12.69 -9.66
N TYR A 23 -11.79 11.97 -10.68
CA TYR A 23 -11.96 12.37 -12.08
C TYR A 23 -13.43 12.37 -12.51
N LEU A 24 -14.17 11.29 -12.23
CA LEU A 24 -15.60 11.16 -12.59
C LEU A 24 -16.48 12.22 -11.93
N ALA A 25 -16.09 12.70 -10.75
CA ALA A 25 -16.82 13.75 -10.03
C ALA A 25 -16.72 15.13 -10.70
N ARG A 26 -15.75 15.35 -11.59
CA ARG A 26 -15.43 16.66 -12.18
C ARG A 26 -15.36 16.66 -13.71
N CYS A 27 -15.21 15.50 -14.34
CA CYS A 27 -15.16 15.41 -15.79
C CYS A 27 -16.53 15.68 -16.42
N ARG A 28 -16.52 15.92 -17.73
CA ARG A 28 -17.75 16.17 -18.50
C ARG A 28 -18.70 14.98 -18.45
N ALA A 29 -19.99 15.24 -18.57
CA ALA A 29 -21.03 14.20 -18.57
C ALA A 29 -20.92 13.24 -19.77
N ASP A 30 -20.31 13.68 -20.87
CA ASP A 30 -20.09 12.92 -22.10
C ASP A 30 -18.66 12.37 -22.24
N ALA A 31 -17.83 12.47 -21.19
CA ALA A 31 -16.47 11.97 -21.21
C ALA A 31 -16.43 10.47 -21.51
N ARG A 32 -15.47 10.05 -22.33
CA ARG A 32 -15.24 8.66 -22.72
C ARG A 32 -14.00 8.14 -22.03
N ILE A 33 -14.18 7.19 -21.13
CA ILE A 33 -13.11 6.68 -20.27
C ILE A 33 -12.90 5.19 -20.54
N LEU A 34 -11.69 4.81 -20.92
CA LEU A 34 -11.29 3.41 -21.03
C LEU A 34 -10.57 2.98 -19.77
N VAL A 35 -10.99 1.86 -19.16
CA VAL A 35 -10.27 1.24 -18.05
C VAL A 35 -9.81 -0.15 -18.48
N LEU A 36 -8.51 -0.41 -18.40
CA LEU A 36 -7.89 -1.68 -18.79
C LEU A 36 -7.37 -2.42 -17.56
N GLU A 37 -7.85 -3.64 -17.33
CA GLU A 37 -7.43 -4.51 -16.22
C GLU A 37 -6.89 -5.83 -16.76
N ARG A 38 -5.67 -6.20 -16.36
CA ARG A 38 -5.04 -7.46 -16.75
C ARG A 38 -5.82 -8.67 -16.22
N GLY A 39 -6.36 -8.55 -15.01
CA GLY A 39 -7.10 -9.57 -14.31
C GLY A 39 -8.55 -9.75 -14.78
N ARG A 40 -9.26 -10.66 -14.09
CA ARG A 40 -10.67 -10.98 -14.34
C ARG A 40 -11.57 -10.37 -13.26
N ARG A 41 -12.89 -10.48 -13.47
CA ARG A 41 -13.89 -10.17 -12.43
C ARG A 41 -14.06 -11.39 -11.53
N ASP A 42 -13.19 -11.48 -10.54
CA ASP A 42 -13.23 -12.48 -9.50
C ASP A 42 -14.07 -11.93 -8.33
N THR A 43 -15.38 -12.18 -8.35
CA THR A 43 -16.31 -11.65 -7.32
C THR A 43 -15.96 -12.16 -5.93
N HIS A 44 -16.39 -11.44 -4.87
CA HIS A 44 -16.20 -11.89 -3.49
C HIS A 44 -16.68 -13.32 -3.25
N ALA A 45 -17.88 -13.67 -3.74
CA ALA A 45 -18.42 -15.03 -3.67
C ALA A 45 -17.53 -16.06 -4.41
N TRP A 46 -16.94 -15.70 -5.55
CA TRP A 46 -15.97 -16.55 -6.24
C TRP A 46 -14.70 -16.73 -5.40
N GLN A 47 -14.17 -15.65 -4.82
CA GLN A 47 -12.96 -15.67 -4.01
C GLN A 47 -13.13 -16.57 -2.77
N LEU A 48 -14.28 -16.51 -2.10
CA LEU A 48 -14.61 -17.38 -0.97
C LEU A 48 -14.67 -18.86 -1.39
N ARG A 49 -15.35 -19.19 -2.50
CA ARG A 49 -15.44 -20.57 -2.98
C ARG A 49 -14.09 -21.17 -3.33
N HIS A 50 -13.18 -20.37 -3.88
CA HIS A 50 -11.85 -20.84 -4.32
C HIS A 50 -10.73 -20.57 -3.30
N ARG A 51 -11.04 -19.90 -2.19
CA ARG A 51 -10.09 -19.51 -1.12
C ARG A 51 -8.85 -18.78 -1.65
N ARG A 52 -9.04 -17.89 -2.62
CA ARG A 52 -7.97 -17.08 -3.23
C ARG A 52 -8.50 -15.75 -3.79
N PRO A 53 -7.69 -14.68 -3.83
CA PRO A 53 -8.17 -13.35 -4.20
C PRO A 53 -8.30 -13.13 -5.72
N ALA A 54 -7.72 -14.00 -6.55
CA ALA A 54 -7.79 -13.93 -8.01
C ALA A 54 -7.73 -15.30 -8.67
N SER A 55 -8.31 -15.41 -9.87
CA SER A 55 -8.20 -16.56 -10.76
C SER A 55 -6.88 -16.60 -11.51
N THR A 56 -6.34 -15.44 -11.85
CA THR A 56 -5.02 -15.30 -12.45
C THR A 56 -3.93 -15.44 -11.40
N SER A 57 -2.96 -16.32 -11.64
CA SER A 57 -1.80 -16.50 -10.77
C SER A 57 -0.84 -15.32 -10.89
N PRO A 58 -0.54 -14.58 -9.79
CA PRO A 58 0.44 -13.49 -9.83
C PRO A 58 1.83 -13.96 -10.28
N GLN A 59 2.27 -15.15 -9.87
CA GLN A 59 3.59 -15.68 -10.19
C GLN A 59 3.77 -15.97 -11.70
N ALA A 60 2.68 -16.11 -12.45
CA ALA A 60 2.72 -16.34 -13.90
C ALA A 60 2.87 -15.04 -14.71
N THR A 61 2.97 -13.88 -14.06
CA THR A 61 2.88 -12.57 -14.73
C THR A 61 4.17 -11.75 -14.69
N PHE A 62 5.14 -12.19 -13.89
CA PHE A 62 6.44 -11.55 -13.72
C PHE A 62 7.48 -12.58 -13.29
N VAL A 63 8.74 -12.29 -13.56
CA VAL A 63 9.87 -13.14 -13.20
C VAL A 63 10.48 -12.64 -11.89
N ASN A 64 10.50 -13.52 -10.88
CA ASN A 64 11.28 -13.31 -9.66
C ASN A 64 12.19 -14.51 -9.43
N ARG A 65 13.50 -14.29 -9.51
CA ARG A 65 14.51 -15.34 -9.31
C ARG A 65 15.08 -15.37 -7.89
N HIS A 66 14.67 -14.44 -7.04
CA HIS A 66 15.17 -14.38 -5.69
C HIS A 66 14.53 -15.49 -4.83
N ARG A 67 15.35 -16.27 -4.09
CA ARG A 67 14.87 -17.48 -3.41
C ARG A 67 14.00 -17.23 -2.17
N ARG A 68 14.19 -16.10 -1.49
CA ARG A 68 13.48 -15.75 -0.24
C ARG A 68 12.47 -14.62 -0.42
N LYS A 69 12.91 -13.46 -0.92
CA LYS A 69 12.08 -12.31 -1.26
C LYS A 69 10.91 -12.68 -2.18
N GLN A 70 9.70 -12.43 -1.69
CA GLN A 70 8.47 -12.56 -2.45
C GLN A 70 7.92 -11.17 -2.78
N TRP A 71 7.13 -11.08 -3.83
CA TRP A 71 6.40 -9.86 -4.20
C TRP A 71 4.97 -10.26 -4.48
N PHE A 72 4.05 -9.83 -3.63
CA PHE A 72 2.65 -10.19 -3.74
C PHE A 72 1.83 -9.02 -4.25
N TYR A 73 0.95 -9.33 -5.19
CA TYR A 73 -0.09 -8.45 -5.67
C TYR A 73 -1.21 -9.31 -6.26
N THR A 74 -2.38 -8.73 -6.51
CA THR A 74 -3.55 -9.47 -7.03
C THR A 74 -3.92 -8.98 -8.43
N PRO A 75 -3.77 -9.80 -9.49
CA PRO A 75 -4.20 -9.47 -10.85
C PRO A 75 -5.69 -9.79 -11.05
N ALA A 76 -6.56 -8.97 -10.47
CA ALA A 76 -8.02 -9.04 -10.62
C ALA A 76 -8.61 -7.64 -10.51
N LEU A 77 -9.88 -7.48 -10.92
CA LEU A 77 -10.63 -6.25 -10.65
C LEU A 77 -10.53 -5.89 -9.16
N GLY A 78 -10.07 -4.68 -8.85
CA GLY A 78 -9.85 -4.19 -7.50
C GLY A 78 -8.44 -4.40 -6.93
N GLY A 79 -7.59 -5.16 -7.61
CA GLY A 79 -6.18 -5.34 -7.28
C GLY A 79 -5.93 -5.84 -5.86
N GLY A 80 -4.89 -5.31 -5.21
CA GLY A 80 -4.49 -5.68 -3.84
C GLY A 80 -5.56 -5.47 -2.77
N SER A 81 -6.64 -4.71 -3.04
CA SER A 81 -7.75 -4.55 -2.10
C SER A 81 -8.48 -5.88 -1.81
N ASN A 82 -8.35 -6.88 -2.70
CA ASN A 82 -8.94 -8.20 -2.49
C ASN A 82 -8.17 -9.07 -1.49
N CYS A 83 -6.89 -8.76 -1.18
CA CYS A 83 -6.03 -9.59 -0.32
C CYS A 83 -5.41 -8.89 0.89
N TRP A 84 -5.48 -7.55 0.98
CA TRP A 84 -4.86 -6.76 2.06
C TRP A 84 -5.52 -6.91 3.44
N TRP A 85 -4.93 -6.33 4.49
CA TRP A 85 -5.44 -6.42 5.88
C TRP A 85 -6.22 -5.16 6.33
N ALA A 86 -6.43 -4.19 5.42
CA ALA A 86 -7.07 -2.90 5.70
C ALA A 86 -6.44 -2.14 6.87
N VAL A 87 -5.11 -2.19 6.97
CA VAL A 87 -4.34 -1.33 7.86
C VAL A 87 -4.13 0.00 7.16
N THR A 88 -4.54 1.11 7.77
CA THR A 88 -4.54 2.43 7.13
C THR A 88 -3.93 3.48 8.07
N PRO A 89 -2.66 3.35 8.47
CA PRO A 89 -1.98 4.41 9.20
C PRO A 89 -1.64 5.55 8.22
N ARG A 90 -1.51 6.77 8.74
CA ARG A 90 -0.91 7.89 7.98
C ARG A 90 0.61 7.88 8.20
N MET A 91 1.37 8.33 7.21
CA MET A 91 2.77 8.71 7.41
C MET A 91 2.86 9.91 8.35
N MET A 92 3.97 10.04 9.09
CA MET A 92 4.26 11.22 9.91
C MET A 92 4.76 12.38 9.04
N PRO A 93 4.63 13.65 9.50
CA PRO A 93 5.24 14.80 8.82
C PRO A 93 6.73 14.62 8.51
N SER A 94 7.48 14.05 9.45
CA SER A 94 8.91 13.76 9.30
C SER A 94 9.23 12.76 8.18
N ASP A 95 8.30 11.89 7.79
CA ASP A 95 8.51 10.93 6.70
C ASP A 95 8.59 11.62 5.32
N PHE A 96 8.04 12.83 5.20
CA PHE A 96 8.11 13.64 3.98
C PHE A 96 9.43 14.44 3.87
N ALA A 97 10.20 14.52 4.95
CA ALA A 97 11.39 15.38 5.06
C ALA A 97 12.61 14.63 5.63
N LEU A 98 12.77 13.35 5.27
CA LEU A 98 13.84 12.48 5.80
C LEU A 98 15.25 13.06 5.59
N GLN A 99 15.55 13.59 4.40
CA GLN A 99 16.87 14.10 4.06
C GLN A 99 17.13 15.42 4.79
N SER A 100 16.17 16.36 4.75
CA SER A 100 16.34 17.65 5.43
C SER A 100 16.33 17.53 6.96
N THR A 101 15.62 16.56 7.52
CA THR A 101 15.47 16.41 8.99
C THR A 101 16.55 15.51 9.60
N TYR A 102 16.88 14.39 8.95
CA TYR A 102 17.77 13.36 9.50
C TYR A 102 19.04 13.12 8.67
N GLY A 103 19.19 13.77 7.52
CA GLY A 103 20.36 13.62 6.65
C GLY A 103 20.42 12.29 5.88
N VAL A 104 19.30 11.55 5.81
CA VAL A 104 19.21 10.26 5.13
C VAL A 104 18.04 10.22 4.15
N GLY A 105 18.11 9.34 3.14
CA GLY A 105 17.01 9.13 2.20
C GLY A 105 16.79 10.32 1.26
N THR A 106 15.52 10.62 0.98
CA THR A 106 15.12 11.67 0.03
C THR A 106 13.88 12.36 0.56
N ASP A 107 13.83 13.68 0.44
CA ASP A 107 12.63 14.45 0.74
C ASP A 107 11.57 14.26 -0.34
N TRP A 108 10.32 14.21 0.10
CA TRP A 108 9.18 14.18 -0.80
C TRP A 108 8.99 15.57 -1.43
N PRO A 109 8.54 15.67 -2.69
CA PRO A 109 8.23 16.94 -3.33
C PRO A 109 6.88 17.53 -2.86
N LEU A 110 6.37 17.04 -1.73
CA LEU A 110 5.09 17.34 -1.08
C LEU A 110 5.30 17.24 0.43
N SER A 111 4.61 18.10 1.18
CA SER A 111 4.55 18.03 2.64
C SER A 111 3.34 17.21 3.12
N TYR A 112 3.35 16.85 4.40
CA TYR A 112 2.19 16.23 5.05
C TYR A 112 0.96 17.14 4.99
N ASP A 113 1.12 18.43 5.26
CA ASP A 113 0.01 19.39 5.33
C ASP A 113 -0.70 19.53 3.98
N GLU A 114 0.04 19.49 2.88
CA GLU A 114 -0.53 19.47 1.52
C GLU A 114 -1.35 18.20 1.23
N LEU A 115 -1.00 17.07 1.86
CA LEU A 115 -1.67 15.79 1.66
C LEU A 115 -2.74 15.47 2.72
N GLU A 116 -2.78 16.21 3.84
CA GLU A 116 -3.66 15.96 4.99
C GLU A 116 -5.14 15.90 4.61
N GLU A 117 -5.59 16.85 3.78
CA GLU A 117 -6.97 16.86 3.32
C GLU A 117 -7.29 15.60 2.48
N PHE A 118 -6.36 15.16 1.65
CA PHE A 118 -6.54 13.98 0.81
C PHE A 118 -6.47 12.68 1.62
N TYR A 119 -5.74 12.66 2.73
CA TYR A 119 -5.87 11.60 3.72
C TYR A 119 -7.28 11.55 4.30
N CYS A 120 -7.85 12.68 4.71
CA CYS A 120 -9.22 12.75 5.22
C CYS A 120 -10.24 12.26 4.17
N GLN A 121 -10.09 12.67 2.91
CA GLN A 121 -10.95 12.22 1.81
C GLN A 121 -10.83 10.71 1.57
N ALA A 122 -9.60 10.18 1.56
CA ALA A 122 -9.37 8.75 1.37
C ALA A 122 -9.96 7.92 2.53
N GLU A 123 -9.81 8.40 3.77
CA GLU A 123 -10.39 7.77 4.95
C GLU A 123 -11.93 7.76 4.88
N ALA A 124 -12.54 8.87 4.44
CA ALA A 124 -13.98 8.95 4.24
C ALA A 124 -14.48 7.95 3.20
N LEU A 125 -13.83 7.88 2.03
CA LEU A 125 -14.16 6.91 0.97
C LEU A 125 -13.99 5.45 1.42
N MET A 126 -13.04 5.19 2.32
CA MET A 126 -12.80 3.85 2.88
C MET A 126 -13.65 3.54 4.13
N ALA A 127 -14.41 4.53 4.64
CA ALA A 127 -15.02 4.54 5.97
C ALA A 127 -14.06 4.00 7.07
N VAL A 128 -12.90 4.64 7.21
CA VAL A 128 -11.86 4.21 8.15
C VAL A 128 -12.34 4.37 9.60
N SER A 129 -12.17 3.29 10.36
CA SER A 129 -12.32 3.23 11.80
C SER A 129 -11.04 3.69 12.49
N GLY A 130 -11.14 4.57 13.48
CA GLY A 130 -9.96 5.03 14.22
C GLY A 130 -10.29 5.69 15.56
N PRO A 131 -9.26 5.92 16.39
CA PRO A 131 -9.40 6.49 17.74
C PRO A 131 -10.00 7.89 17.75
N ALA A 132 -10.87 8.18 18.73
CA ALA A 132 -11.49 9.51 18.90
C ALA A 132 -10.48 10.54 19.45
N ASP A 133 -9.50 10.08 20.22
CA ASP A 133 -8.34 10.85 20.69
C ASP A 133 -7.27 11.05 19.59
N GLY A 134 -7.53 10.57 18.37
CA GLY A 134 -6.63 10.72 17.23
C GLY A 134 -5.43 9.78 17.27
N THR A 135 -4.46 10.07 16.42
CA THR A 135 -3.14 9.41 16.35
C THR A 135 -2.06 10.50 16.38
N PRO A 136 -0.76 10.18 16.48
CA PRO A 136 0.30 11.20 16.52
C PRO A 136 0.37 12.10 15.28
N GLN A 137 -0.22 11.67 14.16
CA GLN A 137 -0.29 12.47 12.94
C GLN A 137 -1.37 13.54 13.07
N PRO A 138 -1.11 14.83 12.72
CA PRO A 138 -2.11 15.89 12.77
C PRO A 138 -3.33 15.62 11.88
N ARG A 139 -4.55 15.93 12.34
CA ARG A 139 -5.78 15.64 11.58
C ARG A 139 -6.76 16.80 11.66
N SER A 140 -7.29 17.22 10.51
CA SER A 140 -8.31 18.28 10.45
C SER A 140 -9.74 17.76 10.65
N ARG A 141 -9.95 16.45 10.44
CA ARG A 141 -11.27 15.80 10.57
C ARG A 141 -11.18 14.52 11.42
N PRO A 142 -12.22 14.21 12.21
CA PRO A 142 -12.27 12.96 12.96
C PRO A 142 -12.33 11.75 12.01
N TYR A 143 -12.02 10.56 12.53
CA TYR A 143 -12.24 9.34 11.77
C TYR A 143 -13.72 9.12 11.43
N PRO A 144 -14.05 8.62 10.22
CA PRO A 144 -15.43 8.33 9.83
C PRO A 144 -16.16 7.30 10.70
N GLN A 145 -15.42 6.40 11.35
CA GLN A 145 -15.95 5.30 12.15
C GLN A 145 -15.24 5.23 13.51
N PRO A 146 -15.92 4.77 14.58
CA PRO A 146 -15.29 4.58 15.89
C PRO A 146 -14.20 3.49 15.84
N PRO A 147 -13.24 3.48 16.77
CA PRO A 147 -12.13 2.52 16.73
C PRO A 147 -12.61 1.09 16.93
N HIS A 148 -11.84 0.10 16.50
CA HIS A 148 -12.00 -1.29 16.94
C HIS A 148 -11.59 -1.44 18.42
N ARG A 149 -11.99 -2.54 19.07
CA ARG A 149 -11.63 -2.84 20.46
C ARG A 149 -10.18 -3.33 20.53
N PHE A 150 -9.44 -2.73 21.45
CA PHE A 150 -8.16 -3.24 21.92
C PHE A 150 -8.25 -4.63 22.55
N SER A 151 -7.16 -5.40 22.44
CA SER A 151 -6.93 -6.57 23.30
C SER A 151 -6.60 -6.12 24.74
N ARG A 152 -6.47 -7.06 25.69
CA ARG A 152 -6.09 -6.71 27.06
C ARG A 152 -4.64 -6.19 27.16
N PRO A 153 -3.63 -6.81 26.50
CA PRO A 153 -2.29 -6.23 26.43
C PRO A 153 -2.28 -4.81 25.85
N ASP A 154 -3.06 -4.55 24.80
CA ASP A 154 -3.14 -3.22 24.19
C ASP A 154 -3.66 -2.16 25.16
N GLN A 155 -4.63 -2.51 26.02
CA GLN A 155 -5.13 -1.59 27.04
C GLN A 155 -4.04 -1.23 28.05
N LEU A 156 -3.18 -2.19 28.40
CA LEU A 156 -2.03 -1.96 29.28
C LEU A 156 -0.98 -1.09 28.59
N LEU A 157 -0.69 -1.35 27.31
CA LEU A 157 0.23 -0.54 26.51
C LEU A 157 -0.29 0.89 26.31
N LYS A 158 -1.57 1.08 25.97
CA LYS A 158 -2.20 2.42 25.90
C LYS A 158 -2.10 3.16 27.23
N LYS A 159 -2.34 2.47 28.35
CA LYS A 159 -2.25 3.09 29.68
C LYS A 159 -0.82 3.54 30.01
N ALA A 160 0.18 2.75 29.62
CA ALA A 160 1.58 3.06 29.89
C ALA A 160 2.17 4.09 28.91
N TYR A 161 1.69 4.09 27.66
CA TYR A 161 2.15 4.93 26.57
C TYR A 161 0.98 5.73 25.96
N PRO A 162 0.33 6.63 26.72
CA PRO A 162 -0.91 7.30 26.29
C PRO A 162 -0.75 8.09 24.98
N GLU A 163 0.42 8.69 24.77
CA GLU A 163 0.74 9.50 23.59
C GLU A 163 1.48 8.73 22.49
N LEU A 164 1.78 7.44 22.70
CA LEU A 164 2.60 6.66 21.78
C LEU A 164 2.00 5.31 21.41
N PHE A 165 0.88 4.89 22.01
CA PHE A 165 0.17 3.68 21.65
C PHE A 165 -1.30 3.98 21.37
N PHE A 166 -1.80 3.60 20.20
CA PHE A 166 -3.13 3.99 19.72
C PHE A 166 -3.87 2.82 19.08
N HIS A 167 -5.20 2.94 18.98
CA HIS A 167 -6.00 2.01 18.18
C HIS A 167 -5.51 2.04 16.74
N GLN A 168 -5.31 0.87 16.17
CA GLN A 168 -4.90 0.74 14.78
C GLN A 168 -6.00 1.31 13.84
N PRO A 169 -5.73 2.38 13.07
CA PRO A 169 -6.74 2.92 12.16
C PRO A 169 -6.93 2.02 10.95
N THR A 170 -8.16 1.58 10.68
CA THR A 170 -8.45 0.50 9.73
C THR A 170 -9.65 0.77 8.82
N ALA A 171 -9.56 0.37 7.56
CA ALA A 171 -10.70 0.30 6.64
C ALA A 171 -11.60 -0.94 6.85
N ARG A 172 -11.71 -1.44 8.09
CA ARG A 172 -12.71 -2.44 8.51
C ARG A 172 -13.89 -1.67 9.11
N ALA A 173 -15.10 -1.99 8.68
CA ALA A 173 -16.30 -1.31 9.15
C ALA A 173 -16.58 -1.68 10.61
N ARG A 174 -16.42 -0.74 11.56
CA ARG A 174 -16.78 -0.98 12.97
C ARG A 174 -18.30 -1.00 13.18
N LEU A 175 -18.99 -0.07 12.53
CA LEU A 175 -20.45 -0.08 12.35
C LEU A 175 -20.75 -0.42 10.90
N ALA A 176 -21.92 -1.00 10.63
CA ALA A 176 -22.33 -1.29 9.26
C ALA A 176 -22.43 0.01 8.45
N THR A 177 -21.99 -0.03 7.19
CA THR A 177 -22.21 1.04 6.20
C THR A 177 -23.38 0.65 5.30
N ALA A 178 -23.71 1.47 4.30
CA ALA A 178 -24.72 1.10 3.31
C ALA A 178 -24.27 -0.08 2.42
N GLN A 179 -22.95 -0.28 2.26
CA GLN A 179 -22.36 -1.29 1.38
C GLN A 179 -21.75 -2.48 2.13
N ARG A 180 -21.39 -2.32 3.41
CA ARG A 180 -20.63 -3.33 4.18
C ARG A 180 -21.27 -3.62 5.53
N PRO A 181 -21.36 -4.89 5.94
CA PRO A 181 -21.76 -5.22 7.30
C PRO A 181 -20.67 -4.82 8.31
N ALA A 182 -21.05 -4.71 9.58
CA ALA A 182 -20.09 -4.54 10.66
C ALA A 182 -19.14 -5.74 10.75
N CYS A 183 -17.86 -5.47 10.98
CA CYS A 183 -16.83 -6.50 11.14
C CYS A 183 -17.13 -7.42 12.32
N CYS A 184 -17.21 -8.73 12.06
CA CYS A 184 -17.43 -9.76 13.08
C CYS A 184 -16.14 -10.26 13.74
N ALA A 185 -15.01 -9.58 13.54
CA ALA A 185 -13.71 -9.93 14.12
C ALA A 185 -13.24 -11.37 13.83
N SER A 186 -13.50 -11.89 12.63
CA SER A 186 -13.18 -13.29 12.26
C SER A 186 -11.69 -13.66 12.28
N GLY A 187 -10.79 -12.69 12.38
CA GLY A 187 -9.33 -12.90 12.27
C GLY A 187 -8.83 -13.19 10.85
N VAL A 188 -9.73 -13.33 9.87
CA VAL A 188 -9.42 -13.67 8.47
C VAL A 188 -9.51 -12.42 7.60
N CYS A 189 -8.61 -11.45 7.83
CA CYS A 189 -8.65 -10.18 7.11
C CYS A 189 -8.24 -10.29 5.64
N HIS A 190 -7.32 -11.20 5.30
CA HIS A 190 -6.84 -11.37 3.92
C HIS A 190 -7.96 -11.71 2.94
N LEU A 191 -8.92 -12.53 3.37
CA LEU A 191 -10.12 -12.88 2.61
C LEU A 191 -11.33 -12.82 3.56
N CYS A 192 -11.86 -11.62 3.76
CA CYS A 192 -12.93 -11.36 4.73
C CYS A 192 -14.19 -12.17 4.36
N PRO A 193 -14.72 -13.03 5.26
CA PRO A 193 -15.83 -13.93 4.93
C PRO A 193 -17.17 -13.19 4.76
N ILE A 194 -17.30 -12.00 5.34
CA ILE A 194 -18.55 -11.22 5.35
C ILE A 194 -18.42 -9.89 4.61
N ASP A 195 -17.31 -9.67 3.90
CA ASP A 195 -17.09 -8.45 3.11
C ASP A 195 -17.13 -7.12 3.91
N ALA A 196 -16.87 -7.16 5.23
CA ALA A 196 -16.86 -5.98 6.11
C ALA A 196 -15.65 -5.05 5.92
N LYS A 197 -14.59 -5.57 5.29
CA LYS A 197 -13.36 -4.84 4.98
C LYS A 197 -13.54 -4.10 3.66
N PHE A 198 -13.01 -2.88 3.54
CA PHE A 198 -13.01 -2.17 2.27
C PHE A 198 -12.32 -3.01 1.20
N THR A 199 -12.99 -3.12 0.06
CA THR A 199 -12.41 -3.55 -1.20
C THR A 199 -12.90 -2.60 -2.29
N VAL A 200 -12.16 -2.49 -3.39
CA VAL A 200 -12.67 -1.74 -4.54
C VAL A 200 -13.97 -2.36 -5.06
N LEU A 201 -14.15 -3.68 -4.92
CA LEU A 201 -15.35 -4.38 -5.39
C LEU A 201 -16.62 -3.96 -4.63
N ASN A 202 -16.54 -3.74 -3.32
CA ASN A 202 -17.72 -3.45 -2.49
C ASN A 202 -18.04 -1.95 -2.38
N GLU A 203 -17.03 -1.09 -2.25
CA GLU A 203 -17.25 0.35 -2.02
C GLU A 203 -17.12 1.18 -3.31
N MET A 204 -16.29 0.73 -4.26
CA MET A 204 -15.98 1.50 -5.48
C MET A 204 -16.41 0.79 -6.78
N GLY A 205 -17.16 -0.31 -6.67
CA GLY A 205 -17.60 -1.09 -7.84
C GLY A 205 -18.48 -0.28 -8.79
N HIS A 206 -19.20 0.72 -8.28
CA HIS A 206 -20.06 1.63 -9.04
C HIS A 206 -19.29 2.47 -10.06
N LEU A 207 -18.02 2.79 -9.82
CA LEU A 207 -17.18 3.54 -10.77
C LEU A 207 -17.06 2.84 -12.11
N TYR A 208 -17.04 1.51 -12.09
CA TYR A 208 -16.93 0.66 -13.29
C TYR A 208 -18.28 0.31 -13.92
N ALA A 209 -19.37 0.81 -13.34
CA ALA A 209 -20.71 0.73 -13.92
C ALA A 209 -21.20 2.11 -14.43
N ASP A 210 -20.41 3.18 -14.23
CA ASP A 210 -20.70 4.51 -14.77
C ASP A 210 -20.77 4.44 -16.30
N PRO A 211 -21.81 5.02 -16.95
CA PRO A 211 -21.99 4.95 -18.40
C PRO A 211 -20.86 5.60 -19.20
N ARG A 212 -20.03 6.45 -18.59
CA ARG A 212 -18.83 7.04 -19.19
C ARG A 212 -17.64 6.07 -19.26
N VAL A 213 -17.69 4.96 -18.51
CA VAL A 213 -16.58 4.04 -18.31
C VAL A 213 -16.75 2.74 -19.09
N THR A 214 -15.84 2.50 -20.02
CA THR A 214 -15.66 1.21 -20.69
C THR A 214 -14.60 0.39 -19.96
N LEU A 215 -15.02 -0.59 -19.16
CA LEU A 215 -14.10 -1.52 -18.48
C LEU A 215 -13.77 -2.73 -19.36
N VAL A 216 -12.49 -2.94 -19.66
CA VAL A 216 -11.98 -4.12 -20.37
C VAL A 216 -11.10 -4.95 -19.44
N LEU A 217 -11.62 -6.11 -19.04
CA LEU A 217 -10.92 -7.11 -18.21
C LEU A 217 -10.07 -8.05 -19.07
N GLY A 218 -9.07 -8.72 -18.51
CA GLY A 218 -8.17 -9.59 -19.26
C GLY A 218 -7.32 -8.84 -20.30
N ALA A 219 -7.06 -7.56 -20.08
CA ALA A 219 -6.33 -6.65 -20.95
C ALA A 219 -4.99 -6.27 -20.31
N ALA A 220 -3.90 -6.91 -20.78
CA ALA A 220 -2.56 -6.67 -20.26
C ALA A 220 -1.86 -5.57 -21.07
N VAL A 221 -1.86 -4.34 -20.58
CA VAL A 221 -1.12 -3.22 -21.20
C VAL A 221 0.38 -3.54 -21.24
N GLN A 222 0.97 -3.32 -22.42
CA GLN A 222 2.36 -3.63 -22.75
C GLN A 222 3.22 -2.39 -22.93
N SER A 223 2.66 -1.30 -23.47
CA SER A 223 3.39 -0.05 -23.70
C SER A 223 2.42 1.12 -23.86
N VAL A 224 2.90 2.31 -23.52
CA VAL A 224 2.30 3.60 -23.92
C VAL A 224 2.88 3.99 -25.28
N GLU A 225 2.02 4.46 -26.17
CA GLU A 225 2.44 5.00 -27.46
C GLU A 225 2.66 6.51 -27.33
N THR A 226 3.81 7.01 -27.78
CA THR A 226 4.18 8.43 -27.61
C THR A 226 4.58 9.06 -28.94
N THR A 227 4.20 10.32 -29.15
CA THR A 227 4.72 11.18 -30.20
C THR A 227 5.34 12.42 -29.54
N GLY A 228 6.67 12.53 -29.61
CA GLY A 228 7.39 13.56 -28.85
C GLY A 228 7.13 13.43 -27.35
N ARG A 229 6.61 14.49 -26.73
CA ARG A 229 6.31 14.57 -25.28
C ARG A 229 4.86 14.25 -24.93
N THR A 230 4.12 13.60 -25.84
CA THR A 230 2.68 13.36 -25.71
C THR A 230 2.38 11.86 -25.86
N ALA A 231 1.71 11.27 -24.87
CA ALA A 231 1.09 9.96 -24.98
C ALA A 231 -0.12 10.03 -25.92
N ARG A 232 -0.26 9.06 -26.82
CA ARG A 232 -1.34 8.95 -27.80
C ARG A 232 -2.30 7.81 -27.50
N GLY A 233 -1.90 6.88 -26.65
CA GLY A 233 -2.64 5.66 -26.42
C GLY A 233 -1.80 4.59 -25.75
N VAL A 234 -2.32 3.37 -25.73
CA VAL A 234 -1.65 2.19 -25.19
C VAL A 234 -1.83 0.99 -26.11
N ARG A 235 -0.80 0.15 -26.18
CA ARG A 235 -0.89 -1.21 -26.72
C ARG A 235 -1.10 -2.21 -25.59
N TYR A 236 -2.01 -3.15 -25.79
CA TYR A 236 -2.36 -4.15 -24.79
C TYR A 236 -2.71 -5.50 -25.43
N ILE A 237 -2.47 -6.57 -24.69
CA ILE A 237 -2.83 -7.93 -25.10
C ILE A 237 -4.21 -8.27 -24.53
N LYS A 238 -5.12 -8.73 -25.38
CA LYS A 238 -6.45 -9.19 -25.01
C LYS A 238 -6.75 -10.49 -25.76
N ALA A 239 -7.07 -11.55 -25.01
CA ALA A 239 -7.34 -12.89 -25.56
C ALA A 239 -6.22 -13.42 -26.49
N GLY A 240 -4.97 -13.11 -26.17
CA GLY A 240 -3.79 -13.52 -26.95
C GLY A 240 -3.48 -12.63 -28.16
N THR A 241 -4.31 -11.64 -28.47
CA THR A 241 -4.09 -10.71 -29.58
C THR A 241 -3.64 -9.35 -29.06
N GLU A 242 -2.62 -8.78 -29.68
CA GLU A 242 -2.22 -7.39 -29.43
C GLU A 242 -3.22 -6.44 -30.11
N THR A 243 -3.64 -5.43 -29.38
CA THR A 243 -4.57 -4.39 -29.82
C THR A 243 -4.14 -3.05 -29.23
N GLN A 244 -4.78 -1.97 -29.66
CA GLN A 244 -4.44 -0.60 -29.27
C GLN A 244 -5.70 0.20 -28.95
N ALA A 245 -5.54 1.20 -28.09
CA ALA A 245 -6.55 2.21 -27.85
C ALA A 245 -5.89 3.59 -27.78
N GLN A 246 -6.51 4.59 -28.41
CA GLN A 246 -6.04 5.96 -28.41
C GLN A 246 -6.73 6.77 -27.33
N GLY A 247 -6.03 7.75 -26.77
CA GLY A 247 -6.65 8.70 -25.85
C GLY A 247 -5.81 9.91 -25.52
N GLN A 248 -6.48 10.95 -25.04
CA GLN A 248 -5.90 12.26 -24.76
C GLN A 248 -5.06 12.30 -23.48
N LEU A 249 -5.45 11.50 -22.48
CA LEU A 249 -4.77 11.37 -21.20
C LEU A 249 -4.57 9.88 -20.88
N VAL A 250 -3.37 9.52 -20.43
CA VAL A 250 -3.05 8.15 -20.01
C VAL A 250 -2.63 8.14 -18.53
N VAL A 251 -3.20 7.22 -17.77
CA VAL A 251 -2.93 7.06 -16.33
C VAL A 251 -2.51 5.62 -16.06
N LEU A 252 -1.27 5.43 -15.61
CA LEU A 252 -0.72 4.12 -15.25
C LEU A 252 -0.86 3.87 -13.74
N GLY A 253 -1.80 3.00 -13.34
CA GLY A 253 -1.95 2.50 -11.98
C GLY A 253 -1.68 0.99 -11.87
N ALA A 254 -0.71 0.49 -12.63
CA ALA A 254 -0.41 -0.94 -12.77
C ALA A 254 0.50 -1.52 -11.66
N ASN A 255 0.79 -0.76 -10.59
CA ASN A 255 1.73 -1.05 -9.49
C ASN A 255 3.23 -0.85 -9.83
N ALA A 256 4.09 -0.91 -8.81
CA ALA A 256 5.53 -0.68 -8.91
C ALA A 256 6.32 -1.75 -9.69
N LEU A 257 5.70 -2.85 -10.12
CA LEU A 257 6.33 -3.79 -11.05
C LEU A 257 5.98 -3.47 -12.49
N PHE A 258 4.71 -3.17 -12.78
CA PHE A 258 4.25 -3.03 -14.16
C PHE A 258 4.35 -1.62 -14.69
N ASN A 259 4.21 -0.58 -13.87
CA ASN A 259 4.43 0.80 -14.32
C ASN A 259 5.82 0.99 -14.96
N PRO A 260 6.96 0.67 -14.28
CA PRO A 260 8.27 0.82 -14.90
C PRO A 260 8.46 -0.10 -16.10
N HIS A 261 7.89 -1.32 -16.09
CA HIS A 261 7.97 -2.26 -17.21
C HIS A 261 7.25 -1.74 -18.46
N ILE A 262 6.03 -1.20 -18.31
CA ILE A 262 5.28 -0.57 -19.39
C ILE A 262 6.07 0.61 -19.95
N LEU A 263 6.63 1.47 -19.09
CA LEU A 263 7.43 2.62 -19.53
C LEU A 263 8.70 2.18 -20.28
N LEU A 264 9.43 1.17 -19.78
CA LEU A 264 10.60 0.60 -20.46
C LEU A 264 10.23 0.03 -21.83
N ARG A 265 9.12 -0.71 -21.92
CA ARG A 265 8.59 -1.25 -23.20
C ARG A 265 8.07 -0.16 -24.14
N SER A 266 7.80 1.04 -23.63
CA SER A 266 7.41 2.22 -24.42
C SER A 266 8.61 2.88 -25.08
N GLY A 267 9.84 2.39 -24.85
CA GLY A 267 11.07 3.01 -25.34
C GLY A 267 11.50 4.24 -24.53
N LEU A 268 10.84 4.53 -23.39
CA LEU A 268 11.24 5.60 -22.49
C LEU A 268 12.49 5.18 -21.73
N SER A 269 13.47 6.08 -21.65
CA SER A 269 14.72 5.85 -20.96
C SER A 269 14.98 6.93 -19.92
N HIS A 270 15.38 6.49 -18.73
CA HIS A 270 15.85 7.33 -17.64
C HIS A 270 16.76 6.48 -16.75
N LEU A 271 17.82 7.07 -16.17
CA LEU A 271 18.78 6.35 -15.34
C LEU A 271 18.14 5.66 -14.13
N LEU A 272 17.03 6.24 -13.65
CA LEU A 272 16.30 5.78 -12.47
C LEU A 272 15.05 4.94 -12.80
N LEU A 273 14.67 4.79 -14.08
CA LEU A 273 13.45 4.07 -14.43
C LEU A 273 13.57 2.59 -14.04
N GLY A 274 12.64 2.13 -13.20
CA GLY A 274 12.64 0.77 -12.65
C GLY A 274 13.58 0.57 -11.46
N LYS A 275 14.44 1.53 -11.11
CA LYS A 275 15.37 1.45 -9.97
C LYS A 275 14.64 1.65 -8.64
N PHE A 276 15.32 1.37 -7.53
CA PHE A 276 14.80 1.60 -6.18
C PHE A 276 13.59 0.74 -5.81
N LEU A 277 13.54 -0.51 -6.31
CA LEU A 277 12.52 -1.46 -5.85
C LEU A 277 12.73 -1.77 -4.36
N HIS A 278 11.79 -1.40 -3.51
CA HIS A 278 11.89 -1.59 -2.05
C HIS A 278 10.52 -1.79 -1.38
N GLU A 279 10.55 -2.14 -0.10
CA GLU A 279 9.40 -2.19 0.82
C GLU A 279 9.90 -1.99 2.27
N GLN A 280 9.00 -1.91 3.25
CA GLN A 280 9.39 -1.96 4.68
C GLN A 280 10.06 -3.30 5.02
N VAL A 281 10.86 -3.30 6.09
CA VAL A 281 11.48 -4.51 6.64
C VAL A 281 10.82 -4.84 7.95
N ALA A 282 10.31 -6.07 8.14
CA ALA A 282 9.67 -6.41 9.40
C ALA A 282 10.23 -7.66 10.08
N VAL A 283 10.28 -7.61 11.41
CA VAL A 283 10.62 -8.72 12.31
C VAL A 283 9.51 -8.88 13.35
N THR A 284 9.47 -10.04 14.02
CA THR A 284 8.38 -10.39 14.93
C THR A 284 8.93 -10.88 16.27
N ALA A 285 8.29 -10.46 17.35
CA ALA A 285 8.49 -11.04 18.68
C ALA A 285 7.19 -11.72 19.15
N THR A 286 7.35 -12.89 19.75
CA THR A 286 6.29 -13.60 20.48
C THR A 286 6.55 -13.46 21.97
N ILE A 287 5.56 -12.95 22.71
CA ILE A 287 5.68 -12.62 24.12
C ILE A 287 4.69 -13.49 24.90
N ASP A 288 5.21 -14.36 25.75
CA ASP A 288 4.41 -15.09 26.73
C ASP A 288 4.15 -14.20 27.94
N LEU A 289 2.89 -14.09 28.32
CA LEU A 289 2.42 -13.24 29.41
C LEU A 289 1.98 -14.09 30.60
N ASP A 290 2.06 -13.55 31.81
CA ASP A 290 1.48 -14.16 33.00
C ASP A 290 0.15 -13.49 33.36
N GLY A 291 -0.93 -14.27 33.40
CA GLY A 291 -2.24 -13.80 33.84
C GLY A 291 -2.96 -12.81 32.92
N VAL A 292 -2.41 -12.50 31.74
CA VAL A 292 -3.03 -11.59 30.76
C VAL A 292 -3.34 -12.30 29.45
N ASP A 293 -4.62 -12.43 29.14
CA ASP A 293 -5.10 -13.04 27.90
C ASP A 293 -5.08 -12.08 26.70
N ASN A 294 -4.64 -12.57 25.54
CA ASN A 294 -4.59 -11.84 24.27
C ASN A 294 -5.44 -12.49 23.18
N PHE A 295 -6.76 -12.37 23.25
CA PHE A 295 -7.69 -12.91 22.23
C PHE A 295 -9.01 -12.11 22.14
N GLN A 296 -9.04 -10.95 22.79
CA GLN A 296 -10.27 -10.21 23.10
C GLN A 296 -10.45 -8.96 22.21
N GLY A 297 -9.49 -8.69 21.32
CA GLY A 297 -9.57 -7.58 20.37
C GLY A 297 -10.52 -7.89 19.21
N SER A 298 -11.10 -6.85 18.60
CA SER A 298 -12.19 -7.04 17.61
C SER A 298 -11.72 -7.02 16.15
N THR A 299 -10.61 -7.71 15.82
CA THR A 299 -9.39 -7.10 15.28
C THR A 299 -8.24 -8.10 15.03
N SER A 300 -7.65 -8.29 13.84
CA SER A 300 -6.39 -9.06 13.69
C SER A 300 -5.18 -8.26 14.17
N ILE A 301 -5.17 -6.95 13.91
CA ILE A 301 -4.15 -5.99 14.36
C ILE A 301 -4.88 -4.87 15.09
N THR A 302 -4.69 -4.75 16.39
CA THR A 302 -5.59 -3.98 17.26
C THR A 302 -4.98 -2.67 17.72
N GLY A 303 -3.65 -2.58 17.80
CA GLY A 303 -2.93 -1.39 18.24
C GLY A 303 -1.67 -1.10 17.43
N HIS A 304 -1.31 0.19 17.40
CA HIS A 304 -0.06 0.69 16.87
C HIS A 304 0.73 1.41 17.95
N GLY A 305 2.00 1.04 18.09
CA GLY A 305 2.99 1.73 18.91
C GLY A 305 3.93 2.58 18.06
N TYR A 306 4.20 3.79 18.52
CA TYR A 306 5.04 4.81 17.89
C TYR A 306 6.30 5.11 18.69
N MET A 307 6.57 4.35 19.75
CA MET A 307 7.71 4.54 20.66
C MET A 307 9.09 4.54 19.96
N LEU A 308 9.20 3.87 18.81
CA LEU A 308 10.42 3.80 18.00
C LEU A 308 10.25 4.49 16.62
N TYR A 309 9.10 5.12 16.38
CA TYR A 309 8.72 5.58 15.06
C TYR A 309 9.53 6.79 14.64
N ASP A 310 9.58 7.81 15.50
CA ASP A 310 10.18 9.10 15.18
C ASP A 310 11.13 9.58 16.26
N GLY A 311 12.23 10.23 15.85
CA GLY A 311 13.22 10.77 16.78
C GLY A 311 14.62 10.91 16.18
N PRO A 312 15.57 11.52 16.91
CA PRO A 312 16.93 11.77 16.43
C PRO A 312 17.70 10.52 15.97
N HIS A 313 17.32 9.33 16.48
CA HIS A 313 17.92 8.06 16.06
C HIS A 313 17.75 7.79 14.57
N ARG A 314 16.74 8.37 13.92
CA ARG A 314 16.49 8.23 12.47
C ARG A 314 17.61 8.79 11.60
N ALA A 315 18.52 9.60 12.13
CA ALA A 315 19.75 9.98 11.43
C ALA A 315 20.73 8.81 11.27
N GLN A 316 20.59 7.75 12.07
CA GLN A 316 21.54 6.64 12.14
C GLN A 316 20.89 5.29 11.85
N ARG A 317 19.63 5.06 12.24
CA ARG A 317 18.92 3.78 12.10
C ARG A 317 17.43 3.98 11.88
N ALA A 318 16.78 3.04 11.19
CA ALA A 318 15.38 3.13 10.81
C ALA A 318 14.41 3.40 11.97
N GLY A 319 13.43 4.27 11.72
CA GLY A 319 12.20 4.35 12.50
C GLY A 319 11.37 3.07 12.41
N CYS A 320 10.53 2.82 13.42
CA CYS A 320 9.76 1.58 13.52
C CYS A 320 8.32 1.82 14.01
N LEU A 321 7.35 1.28 13.27
CA LEU A 321 5.98 1.10 13.73
C LEU A 321 5.85 -0.25 14.43
N ILE A 322 5.18 -0.30 15.57
CA ILE A 322 4.92 -1.53 16.31
C ILE A 322 3.45 -1.91 16.10
N GLU A 323 3.18 -3.03 15.45
CA GLU A 323 1.84 -3.59 15.32
C GLU A 323 1.59 -4.64 16.41
N SER A 324 0.48 -4.49 17.13
CA SER A 324 -0.01 -5.49 18.08
C SER A 324 -1.02 -6.42 17.42
N TRP A 325 -0.72 -7.72 17.43
CA TRP A 325 -1.51 -8.76 16.77
C TRP A 325 -2.35 -9.56 17.78
N ASN A 326 -3.62 -9.75 17.43
CA ASN A 326 -4.66 -10.44 18.22
C ASN A 326 -5.19 -11.68 17.47
N VAL A 327 -4.36 -12.28 16.62
CA VAL A 327 -4.68 -13.53 15.92
C VAL A 327 -4.26 -14.76 16.73
N PRO A 328 -4.92 -15.93 16.54
CA PRO A 328 -4.65 -17.10 17.36
C PRO A 328 -3.20 -17.59 17.36
N THR A 329 -2.48 -17.32 18.45
CA THR A 329 -1.17 -17.89 18.72
C THR A 329 -1.21 -18.50 20.12
N LEU A 330 -1.41 -19.81 20.21
CA LEU A 330 -1.65 -20.49 21.47
C LEU A 330 -0.35 -20.87 22.18
N ARG A 331 -0.38 -20.77 23.50
CA ARG A 331 0.59 -21.41 24.41
C ARG A 331 0.24 -22.88 24.63
N LEU A 332 1.26 -23.70 24.86
CA LEU A 332 1.07 -25.14 25.12
C LEU A 332 0.89 -25.44 26.61
N GLU A 333 1.32 -24.52 27.49
CA GLU A 333 1.19 -24.70 28.93
C GLU A 333 -0.27 -24.67 29.39
N GLN A 334 -0.66 -25.66 30.20
CA GLN A 334 -2.01 -25.77 30.73
C GLN A 334 -2.43 -24.49 31.47
N GLY A 335 -3.62 -23.98 31.17
CA GLY A 335 -4.16 -22.76 31.78
C GLY A 335 -3.62 -21.44 31.22
N LYS A 336 -2.60 -21.46 30.34
CA LYS A 336 -2.00 -20.25 29.76
C LYS A 336 -2.21 -20.08 28.26
N TRP A 337 -3.05 -20.92 27.63
CA TRP A 337 -3.20 -21.00 26.16
C TRP A 337 -3.43 -19.67 25.45
N ARG A 338 -4.10 -18.71 26.10
CA ARG A 338 -4.41 -17.39 25.55
C ARG A 338 -3.43 -16.29 25.93
N GLN A 339 -2.43 -16.59 26.75
CA GLN A 339 -1.54 -15.59 27.36
C GLN A 339 -0.30 -15.36 26.49
N ARG A 340 -0.51 -15.03 25.21
CA ARG A 340 0.56 -14.79 24.24
C ARG A 340 0.24 -13.62 23.32
N LEU A 341 1.11 -12.63 23.33
CA LEU A 341 1.08 -11.47 22.45
C LEU A 341 2.08 -11.66 21.30
N VAL A 342 1.68 -11.26 20.10
CA VAL A 342 2.59 -11.16 18.97
C VAL A 342 2.73 -9.68 18.62
N LEU A 343 3.97 -9.20 18.62
CA LEU A 343 4.31 -7.86 18.14
C LEU A 343 5.09 -7.97 16.84
N LYS A 344 4.67 -7.21 15.84
CA LYS A 344 5.39 -7.04 14.59
C LYS A 344 6.00 -5.65 14.54
N PHE A 345 7.25 -5.57 14.13
CA PHE A 345 8.03 -4.34 14.09
C PHE A 345 8.33 -4.02 12.63
N LEU A 346 7.70 -2.99 12.08
CA LEU A 346 7.86 -2.56 10.69
C LEU A 346 8.85 -1.40 10.66
N PHE A 347 10.02 -1.64 10.08
CA PHE A 347 11.06 -0.64 9.88
C PHE A 347 10.95 -0.02 8.50
N GLU A 348 11.18 1.29 8.42
CA GLU A 348 11.46 1.95 7.14
C GLU A 348 12.75 1.41 6.50
N ASP A 349 12.85 1.55 5.18
CA ASP A 349 14.02 1.18 4.41
C ASP A 349 14.43 2.29 3.45
N LEU A 350 15.74 2.43 3.23
CA LEU A 350 16.26 3.36 2.25
C LEU A 350 16.40 2.68 0.89
N PRO A 351 15.87 3.29 -0.18
CA PRO A 351 15.92 2.70 -1.51
C PRO A 351 17.35 2.54 -2.02
N ALA A 352 17.63 1.42 -2.69
CA ALA A 352 18.92 1.19 -3.33
C ALA A 352 18.77 0.95 -4.84
N PRO A 353 19.60 1.57 -5.71
CA PRO A 353 19.42 1.50 -7.16
C PRO A 353 19.73 0.11 -7.74
N HIS A 354 20.47 -0.73 -7.01
CA HIS A 354 20.72 -2.10 -7.44
C HIS A 354 19.47 -2.99 -7.31
N ASN A 355 18.49 -2.61 -6.49
CA ASN A 355 17.17 -3.22 -6.48
C ASN A 355 16.32 -2.56 -7.57
N HIS A 356 15.84 -3.35 -8.53
CA HIS A 356 15.16 -2.78 -9.69
C HIS A 356 14.25 -3.77 -10.42
N VAL A 357 13.41 -3.21 -11.27
CA VAL A 357 12.61 -3.92 -12.28
C VAL A 357 13.23 -3.68 -13.64
N ARG A 358 13.34 -4.73 -14.44
CA ARG A 358 13.74 -4.66 -15.85
C ARG A 358 12.82 -5.49 -16.72
N ILE A 359 12.96 -5.38 -18.03
CA ILE A 359 12.31 -6.30 -18.97
C ILE A 359 12.97 -7.68 -18.82
N ALA A 360 12.16 -8.74 -18.71
CA ALA A 360 12.68 -10.10 -18.60
C ALA A 360 13.34 -10.53 -19.92
N ALA A 361 14.48 -11.22 -19.83
CA ALA A 361 15.22 -11.66 -21.01
C ALA A 361 14.52 -12.80 -21.79
N GLY A 362 13.74 -13.62 -21.09
CA GLY A 362 13.04 -14.77 -21.70
C GLY A 362 11.70 -14.40 -22.35
N ASP A 363 10.89 -13.60 -21.67
CA ASP A 363 9.61 -13.10 -22.17
C ASP A 363 9.54 -11.58 -21.93
N PRO A 364 9.75 -10.75 -22.97
CA PRO A 364 9.69 -9.31 -22.83
C PRO A 364 8.34 -8.78 -22.31
N ALA A 365 7.24 -9.56 -22.40
CA ALA A 365 5.93 -9.17 -21.88
C ALA A 365 5.87 -9.17 -20.34
N GLN A 366 6.90 -9.67 -19.67
CA GLN A 366 6.99 -9.78 -18.23
C GLN A 366 8.04 -8.82 -17.64
N PRO A 367 7.73 -8.17 -16.50
CA PRO A 367 8.75 -7.58 -15.65
C PRO A 367 9.61 -8.68 -15.03
N GLU A 368 10.89 -8.39 -14.82
CA GLU A 368 11.79 -9.18 -13.99
C GLU A 368 12.27 -8.34 -12.80
N THR A 369 12.08 -8.85 -11.59
CA THR A 369 12.55 -8.20 -10.36
C THR A 369 13.97 -8.64 -10.03
N VAL A 370 14.82 -7.68 -9.71
CA VAL A 370 16.15 -7.88 -9.15
C VAL A 370 16.17 -7.26 -7.76
N TYR A 371 16.38 -8.08 -6.74
CA TYR A 371 16.47 -7.67 -5.33
C TYR A 371 17.74 -8.26 -4.72
N ARG A 372 18.54 -7.44 -4.05
CA ARG A 372 19.80 -7.86 -3.41
C ARG A 372 19.78 -7.78 -1.88
N GLY A 373 18.81 -7.08 -1.31
CA GLY A 373 18.67 -6.92 0.14
C GLY A 373 18.02 -5.59 0.51
N HIS A 374 17.69 -5.47 1.79
CA HIS A 374 17.35 -4.20 2.44
C HIS A 374 18.62 -3.41 2.82
N SER A 375 18.46 -2.15 3.19
CA SER A 375 19.58 -1.29 3.56
C SER A 375 20.21 -1.66 4.91
N GLU A 376 21.49 -1.31 5.08
CA GLU A 376 22.14 -1.37 6.41
C GLU A 376 21.44 -0.46 7.43
N TYR A 377 20.79 0.60 6.96
CA TYR A 377 20.01 1.52 7.80
C TYR A 377 18.82 0.82 8.47
N ALA A 378 18.07 0.01 7.72
CA ALA A 378 17.03 -0.84 8.28
C ALA A 378 17.60 -1.92 9.20
N GLN A 379 18.74 -2.53 8.83
CA GLN A 379 19.40 -3.54 9.65
C GLN A 379 19.81 -3.00 11.02
N ARG A 380 20.38 -1.79 11.09
CA ARG A 380 20.72 -1.13 12.37
C ARG A 380 19.50 -0.86 13.25
N GLY A 381 18.32 -0.68 12.65
CA GLY A 381 17.05 -0.57 13.39
C GLY A 381 16.67 -1.89 14.05
N ILE A 382 16.77 -2.99 13.29
CA ILE A 382 16.51 -4.35 13.78
C ILE A 382 17.51 -4.76 14.86
N ASP A 383 18.80 -4.50 14.66
CA ASP A 383 19.85 -4.86 15.62
C ASP A 383 19.63 -4.16 16.97
N ALA A 384 19.16 -2.91 16.94
CA ALA A 384 18.82 -2.15 18.15
C ALA A 384 17.55 -2.63 18.86
N LEU A 385 16.69 -3.41 18.19
CA LEU A 385 15.40 -3.81 18.75
C LEU A 385 15.56 -4.79 19.92
N ALA A 386 16.50 -5.72 19.85
CA ALA A 386 16.71 -6.73 20.88
C ALA A 386 16.98 -6.10 22.26
N GLU A 387 17.75 -5.02 22.29
CA GLU A 387 18.06 -4.26 23.51
C GLU A 387 16.88 -3.41 23.99
N ALA A 388 16.04 -2.93 23.06
CA ALA A 388 14.88 -2.09 23.38
C ALA A 388 13.65 -2.89 23.88
N LEU A 389 13.52 -4.16 23.50
CA LEU A 389 12.35 -4.99 23.79
C LEU A 389 11.98 -5.06 25.29
N PRO A 390 12.93 -5.31 26.23
CA PRO A 390 12.59 -5.39 27.66
C PRO A 390 11.96 -4.11 28.20
N GLU A 391 12.47 -2.93 27.81
CA GLU A 391 11.91 -1.65 28.28
C GLU A 391 10.55 -1.37 27.63
N LEU A 392 10.42 -1.61 26.32
CA LEU A 392 9.13 -1.46 25.62
C LEU A 392 8.03 -2.30 26.26
N LEU A 393 8.38 -3.51 26.71
CA LEU A 393 7.45 -4.48 27.27
C LEU A 393 7.34 -4.41 28.81
N ARG A 394 8.11 -3.54 29.49
CA ARG A 394 8.07 -3.34 30.95
C ARG A 394 6.66 -3.19 31.54
N PRO A 395 5.68 -2.56 30.85
CA PRO A 395 4.31 -2.46 31.38
C PRO A 395 3.50 -3.76 31.36
N LEU A 396 4.00 -4.81 30.71
CA LEU A 396 3.33 -6.11 30.58
C LEU A 396 3.95 -7.14 31.54
N PRO A 397 3.16 -8.10 32.06
CA PRO A 397 3.69 -9.19 32.87
C PRO A 397 4.35 -10.25 31.98
N VAL A 398 5.53 -9.95 31.46
CA VAL A 398 6.26 -10.81 30.52
C VAL A 398 6.93 -11.96 31.26
N GLU A 399 6.66 -13.20 30.82
CA GLU A 399 7.39 -14.40 31.26
C GLU A 399 8.54 -14.74 30.33
N LYS A 400 8.31 -14.61 29.02
CA LYS A 400 9.28 -14.97 27.98
C LYS A 400 9.09 -14.09 26.75
N ILE A 401 10.22 -13.70 26.17
CA ILE A 401 10.29 -13.06 24.85
C ILE A 401 11.01 -14.04 23.92
N ASP A 402 10.33 -14.43 22.84
CA ASP A 402 10.92 -15.16 21.73
C ASP A 402 11.00 -14.22 20.53
N PHE A 403 12.20 -13.74 20.23
CA PHE A 403 12.45 -12.75 19.18
C PHE A 403 13.18 -13.39 18.00
N ASP A 404 12.58 -13.29 16.81
CA ASP A 404 13.23 -13.68 15.56
C ASP A 404 13.75 -12.43 14.83
N PRO A 405 15.06 -12.16 14.85
CA PRO A 405 15.63 -11.00 14.18
C PRO A 405 15.69 -11.16 12.65
N ARG A 406 15.27 -12.30 12.09
CA ARG A 406 15.27 -12.53 10.65
C ARG A 406 14.10 -11.79 10.01
N PRO A 407 14.34 -10.91 9.04
CA PRO A 407 13.27 -10.23 8.33
C PRO A 407 12.28 -11.20 7.67
N SER A 408 11.01 -10.84 7.73
CA SER A 408 9.94 -11.49 6.99
C SER A 408 10.25 -11.46 5.48
N PRO A 409 9.89 -12.52 4.72
CA PRO A 409 10.16 -12.56 3.29
C PRO A 409 9.58 -11.38 2.50
N THR A 410 8.47 -10.80 2.96
CA THR A 410 7.82 -9.63 2.36
C THR A 410 6.76 -9.03 3.27
N GLU A 411 6.53 -7.73 3.10
CA GLU A 411 5.45 -6.94 3.71
C GLU A 411 4.31 -6.66 2.72
N ASN A 412 4.40 -7.16 1.48
CA ASN A 412 3.44 -6.96 0.39
C ASN A 412 3.34 -5.50 -0.10
N HIS A 413 4.36 -4.68 0.15
CA HIS A 413 4.32 -3.25 -0.16
C HIS A 413 5.32 -2.89 -1.25
N ILE A 414 4.96 -3.09 -2.52
CA ILE A 414 5.89 -2.86 -3.64
C ILE A 414 6.03 -1.36 -3.94
N LEU A 415 7.22 -0.77 -3.74
CA LEU A 415 7.46 0.68 -3.81
C LEU A 415 8.66 1.08 -4.70
N GLY A 416 8.68 2.36 -5.09
CA GLY A 416 9.89 3.12 -5.49
C GLY A 416 10.33 3.13 -6.95
N THR A 417 9.77 2.29 -7.81
CA THR A 417 10.31 2.06 -9.17
C THR A 417 10.13 3.17 -10.20
N THR A 418 9.35 4.19 -9.87
CA THR A 418 9.07 5.36 -10.70
C THR A 418 9.02 6.60 -9.78
N PRO A 419 10.12 6.90 -9.06
CA PRO A 419 10.10 7.79 -7.91
C PRO A 419 9.69 9.21 -8.30
N MET A 420 8.94 9.86 -7.42
CA MET A 420 8.57 11.26 -7.58
C MET A 420 9.68 12.22 -7.11
N GLY A 421 9.71 13.43 -7.65
CA GLY A 421 10.66 14.46 -7.25
C GLY A 421 10.44 15.79 -7.98
N THR A 422 11.30 16.77 -7.70
CA THR A 422 11.24 18.11 -8.31
C THR A 422 12.17 18.28 -9.50
N ASP A 423 13.22 17.44 -9.63
CA ASP A 423 14.22 17.52 -10.70
C ASP A 423 14.05 16.36 -11.70
N PRO A 424 13.72 16.62 -12.97
CA PRO A 424 13.53 15.59 -14.00
C PRO A 424 14.77 14.74 -14.31
N ARG A 425 15.95 15.08 -13.78
CA ARG A 425 17.17 14.26 -13.84
C ARG A 425 17.25 13.22 -12.72
N HIS A 426 16.50 13.43 -11.65
CA HIS A 426 16.56 12.65 -10.41
C HIS A 426 15.21 12.04 -10.00
N SER A 427 14.17 12.21 -10.82
CA SER A 427 12.86 11.58 -10.63
C SER A 427 12.20 11.24 -11.97
N ILE A 428 11.18 10.37 -11.93
CA ILE A 428 10.41 9.93 -13.10
C ILE A 428 9.13 10.75 -13.25
N VAL A 429 8.48 11.05 -12.12
CA VAL A 429 7.28 11.88 -12.07
C VAL A 429 7.48 13.09 -11.17
N ASP A 430 6.74 14.15 -11.46
CA ASP A 430 6.67 15.31 -10.58
C ASP A 430 5.70 15.10 -9.41
N ARG A 431 5.52 16.15 -8.60
CA ARG A 431 4.59 16.18 -7.47
C ARG A 431 3.13 15.92 -7.82
N GLY A 432 2.72 16.11 -9.07
CA GLY A 432 1.39 15.78 -9.59
C GLY A 432 1.27 14.33 -10.07
N LEU A 433 2.33 13.53 -9.88
CA LEU A 433 2.49 12.19 -10.45
C LEU A 433 2.50 12.19 -11.98
N ILE A 434 2.80 13.34 -12.62
CA ILE A 434 2.90 13.48 -14.07
C ILE A 434 4.34 13.15 -14.49
N HIS A 435 4.49 12.33 -15.52
CA HIS A 435 5.81 11.97 -16.07
C HIS A 435 6.54 13.23 -16.55
N HIS A 436 7.82 13.39 -16.18
CA HIS A 436 8.58 14.61 -16.52
C HIS A 436 8.74 14.81 -18.04
N GLN A 437 8.91 13.72 -18.78
CA GLN A 437 9.11 13.79 -20.23
C GLN A 437 7.80 13.80 -21.01
N VAL A 438 6.76 13.11 -20.52
CA VAL A 438 5.49 12.88 -21.24
C VAL A 438 4.36 13.51 -20.44
N ARG A 439 3.91 14.69 -20.85
CA ARG A 439 3.18 15.61 -19.94
C ARG A 439 1.69 15.31 -19.76
N ASN A 440 1.12 14.44 -20.58
CA ASN A 440 -0.23 13.89 -20.43
C ASN A 440 -0.21 12.42 -20.00
N LEU A 441 0.85 12.00 -19.29
CA LEU A 441 0.99 10.66 -18.74
C LEU A 441 1.18 10.75 -17.23
N LEU A 442 0.24 10.20 -16.47
CA LEU A 442 0.37 10.06 -15.01
C LEU A 442 0.83 8.65 -14.67
N VAL A 443 1.66 8.52 -13.64
CA VAL A 443 2.15 7.24 -13.13
C VAL A 443 1.87 7.17 -11.63
N LEU A 444 0.81 6.46 -11.27
CA LEU A 444 0.26 6.41 -9.93
C LEU A 444 0.74 5.19 -9.13
N GLY A 445 0.49 5.22 -7.83
CA GLY A 445 0.69 4.08 -6.92
C GLY A 445 2.07 4.03 -6.28
N GLY A 446 2.38 2.89 -5.65
CA GLY A 446 3.57 2.72 -4.80
C GLY A 446 4.91 2.99 -5.49
N GLY A 447 4.98 2.87 -6.82
CA GLY A 447 6.19 3.17 -7.59
C GLY A 447 6.68 4.61 -7.41
N ALA A 448 5.78 5.55 -7.09
CA ALA A 448 6.10 6.96 -6.92
C ALA A 448 6.80 7.28 -5.59
N PHE A 449 6.81 6.37 -4.62
CA PHE A 449 7.33 6.64 -3.27
C PHE A 449 8.86 6.80 -3.30
N PRO A 450 9.42 7.96 -2.92
CA PRO A 450 10.87 8.15 -2.82
C PRO A 450 11.49 7.26 -1.74
N THR A 451 10.79 7.03 -0.63
CA THR A 451 11.23 6.23 0.51
C THR A 451 10.06 5.39 1.06
N SER A 452 10.35 4.29 1.76
CA SER A 452 9.34 3.55 2.52
C SER A 452 9.30 4.07 3.94
N SER A 453 8.16 4.62 4.36
CA SER A 453 7.91 4.93 5.77
C SER A 453 7.58 3.66 6.57
N PRO A 454 7.72 3.64 7.91
CA PRO A 454 7.38 2.48 8.75
C PRO A 454 5.89 2.06 8.70
N VAL A 455 5.01 2.86 8.07
CA VAL A 455 3.56 2.56 7.93
C VAL A 455 3.19 1.89 6.62
N ASN A 456 2.08 1.14 6.61
CA ASN A 456 1.50 0.60 5.37
C ASN A 456 1.16 1.73 4.39
N PRO A 457 1.57 1.65 3.11
CA PRO A 457 1.51 2.76 2.17
C PRO A 457 0.12 2.95 1.54
N THR A 458 -0.83 2.05 1.76
CA THR A 458 -2.10 2.01 1.00
C THR A 458 -2.96 3.25 1.20
N LEU A 459 -2.99 3.80 2.41
CA LEU A 459 -3.75 5.03 2.65
C LEU A 459 -3.08 6.21 1.94
N THR A 460 -1.76 6.37 2.09
CA THR A 460 -0.98 7.42 1.43
C THR A 460 -1.08 7.35 -0.08
N LEU A 461 -0.96 6.18 -0.69
CA LEU A 461 -1.05 6.05 -2.14
C LEU A 461 -2.47 6.37 -2.66
N SER A 462 -3.50 6.12 -1.85
CA SER A 462 -4.87 6.50 -2.16
C SER A 462 -5.06 8.01 -2.08
N ALA A 463 -4.53 8.66 -1.04
CA ALA A 463 -4.51 10.12 -0.88
C ALA A 463 -3.73 10.80 -2.04
N LEU A 464 -2.56 10.29 -2.41
CA LEU A 464 -1.79 10.77 -3.56
C LEU A 464 -2.55 10.66 -4.89
N SER A 465 -3.41 9.64 -5.03
CA SER A 465 -4.21 9.47 -6.25
C SER A 465 -5.35 10.49 -6.34
N LEU A 466 -5.94 10.86 -5.20
CA LEU A 466 -6.89 11.98 -5.13
C LEU A 466 -6.18 13.31 -5.37
N TRP A 467 -5.00 13.51 -4.78
CA TRP A 467 -4.14 14.68 -5.00
C TRP A 467 -3.81 14.85 -6.49
N ALA A 468 -3.37 13.78 -7.17
CA ALA A 468 -3.03 13.81 -8.58
C ALA A 468 -4.24 14.16 -9.46
N ALA A 469 -5.42 13.62 -9.17
CA ALA A 469 -6.65 13.98 -9.88
C ALA A 469 -7.03 15.45 -9.63
N HIS A 470 -6.90 15.94 -8.40
CA HIS A 470 -7.18 17.34 -8.07
C HIS A 470 -6.24 18.28 -8.82
N HIS A 471 -4.93 18.02 -8.78
CA HIS A 471 -3.91 18.84 -9.42
C HIS A 471 -3.99 18.83 -10.95
N LEU A 472 -4.46 17.72 -11.54
CA LEU A 472 -4.70 17.62 -12.98
C LEU A 472 -5.91 18.45 -13.43
N LEU A 473 -6.94 18.55 -12.57
CA LEU A 473 -8.24 19.15 -12.91
C LEU A 473 -8.42 20.58 -12.38
N SER A 474 -7.44 21.10 -11.64
CA SER A 474 -7.31 22.51 -11.29
C SER A 474 -6.72 23.28 -12.46
#